data_AF-W6AP96-F1
#
_entry.id   AF-W6AP96-F1
#
_cell.length_a   1.000
_cell.length_b   1.000
_cell.length_c   1.000
_cell.angle_alpha   90.00
_cell.angle_beta   90.00
_cell.angle_gamma   90.00
#
_symmetry.space_group_name_H-M   'P 1'
#
loop_
_entity.id
_entity.type
_entity.pdbx_description
1 polymer ?
#
loop_
_entity_poly.entity_id
_entity_poly.type
_entity_poly.pdbx_seq_one_letter_code
_entity_poly.pdbx_strand_id
1 'polypeptide(L)'
;MVCLKLPGGSCMAALTVTLMVLSSPLALAGDTRPRFLEQVKHECHFFNGTERVRFLDRYFHNQEEFVRFDSDVGEYRAVTELGRPDAQSWNSQKDILEDARAAVDTYCRYNYGVVESFTVQRRVQPKVTVYPAKTQPLQHHNLLVCSVNGFYPGTIEVRWFRNGQKEKAGVVSTGLIQ
;
A
#
# COMPACT_ATOMS: atom_id res chain seq x y z
N MET A 1 37.64 13.10 -55.03
CA MET A 1 37.14 14.45 -55.35
C MET A 1 36.10 14.29 -56.45
N VAL A 2 34.82 14.18 -56.08
CA VAL A 2 33.70 14.18 -57.03
C VAL A 2 32.69 15.17 -56.48
N CYS A 3 32.57 16.30 -57.16
CA CYS A 3 31.61 17.37 -56.88
C CYS A 3 30.33 17.06 -57.64
N LEU A 4 29.23 16.78 -56.93
CA LEU A 4 27.88 16.86 -57.49
C LEU A 4 27.29 18.20 -57.05
N LYS A 5 27.30 19.17 -57.97
CA LYS A 5 26.55 20.41 -57.85
C LYS A 5 25.12 20.14 -58.28
N LEU A 6 24.16 20.37 -57.38
CA LEU A 6 22.76 20.58 -57.72
C LEU A 6 22.39 22.06 -57.48
N PRO A 7 21.62 22.68 -58.40
CA PRO A 7 21.25 24.08 -58.33
C PRO A 7 20.01 24.25 -57.44
N GLY A 8 20.05 25.25 -56.55
CA GLY A 8 18.89 25.93 -55.97
C GLY A 8 17.74 25.08 -55.41
N GLY A 9 17.63 25.05 -54.07
CA GLY A 9 16.33 24.87 -53.41
C GLY A 9 16.24 23.72 -52.40
N SER A 10 16.15 24.09 -51.12
CA SER A 10 15.55 23.35 -49.99
C SER A 10 15.98 21.88 -49.76
N CYS A 11 17.09 21.70 -49.04
CA CYS A 11 17.50 20.38 -48.52
C CYS A 11 17.12 20.16 -47.04
N MET A 12 16.26 21.03 -46.47
CA MET A 12 15.91 21.00 -45.03
C MET A 12 14.52 20.42 -44.73
N ALA A 13 13.68 20.20 -45.75
CA ALA A 13 12.32 19.68 -45.55
C ALA A 13 12.21 18.14 -45.69
N ALA A 14 13.13 17.49 -46.42
CA ALA A 14 13.09 16.03 -46.58
C ALA A 14 13.64 15.29 -45.35
N LEU A 15 14.60 15.88 -44.63
CA LEU A 15 15.23 15.26 -43.46
C LEU A 15 14.36 15.25 -42.20
N THR A 16 13.42 16.21 -42.08
CA THR A 16 12.50 16.26 -40.93
C THR A 16 11.41 15.20 -41.02
N VAL A 17 10.96 14.82 -42.22
CA VAL A 17 9.95 13.76 -42.39
C VAL A 17 10.56 12.37 -42.10
N THR A 18 11.80 12.11 -42.52
CA THR A 18 12.47 10.82 -42.24
C THR A 18 12.84 10.65 -40.77
N LEU A 19 13.15 11.74 -40.05
CA LEU A 19 13.46 11.66 -38.62
C LEU A 19 12.20 11.40 -37.77
N MET A 20 11.03 11.91 -38.17
CA MET A 20 9.77 11.66 -37.46
C MET A 20 9.24 10.23 -37.64
N VAL A 21 9.57 9.56 -38.75
CA VAL A 21 9.20 8.14 -38.97
C VAL A 21 10.05 7.19 -38.11
N LEU A 22 11.30 7.56 -37.80
CA LEU A 22 12.20 6.81 -36.92
C LEU A 22 12.08 7.20 -35.45
N SER A 23 11.50 8.36 -35.15
CA SER A 23 11.13 8.76 -33.79
C SER A 23 9.63 8.51 -33.54
N SER A 24 9.13 7.33 -33.91
CA SER A 24 7.95 6.81 -33.23
C SER A 24 8.33 6.63 -31.77
N PRO A 25 7.72 7.36 -30.82
CA PRO A 25 7.81 6.97 -29.44
C PRO A 25 6.95 5.71 -29.35
N LEU A 26 7.52 4.54 -29.67
CA LEU A 26 7.25 3.38 -28.84
C LEU A 26 7.79 3.74 -27.45
N ALA A 27 7.00 4.59 -26.80
CA ALA A 27 7.03 4.88 -25.39
C ALA A 27 7.20 3.55 -24.70
N LEU A 28 8.20 3.47 -23.82
CA LEU A 28 8.49 2.37 -22.91
C LEU A 28 7.47 1.23 -23.05
N ALA A 29 7.80 0.22 -23.85
CA ALA A 29 7.16 -1.07 -23.71
C ALA A 29 7.59 -1.58 -22.32
N GLY A 30 6.93 -1.09 -21.27
CA GLY A 30 6.93 -1.73 -19.97
C GLY A 30 6.57 -3.19 -20.23
N ASP A 31 7.41 -4.09 -19.70
CA ASP A 31 7.37 -5.53 -19.90
C ASP A 31 5.99 -6.03 -20.37
N THR A 32 5.80 -6.19 -21.68
CA THR A 32 4.51 -6.51 -22.31
C THR A 32 4.13 -7.97 -22.13
N ARG A 33 4.86 -8.69 -21.27
CA ARG A 33 4.54 -10.06 -20.93
C ARG A 33 3.23 -10.07 -20.14
N PRO A 34 2.22 -10.83 -20.60
CA PRO A 34 1.00 -10.97 -19.83
C PRO A 34 1.34 -11.56 -18.47
N ARG A 35 0.86 -10.91 -17.41
CA ARG A 35 0.97 -11.39 -16.03
C ARG A 35 -0.44 -11.55 -15.49
N PHE A 36 -0.66 -12.69 -14.85
CA PHE A 36 -1.89 -13.01 -14.17
C PHE A 36 -1.54 -13.28 -12.72
N LEU A 37 -2.27 -12.66 -11.80
CA LEU A 37 -2.12 -12.85 -10.37
C LEU A 37 -3.48 -13.19 -9.78
N GLU A 38 -3.54 -14.30 -9.06
CA GLU A 38 -4.68 -14.63 -8.21
C GLU A 38 -4.24 -14.43 -6.75
N GLN A 39 -5.03 -13.67 -5.99
CA GLN A 39 -4.74 -13.39 -4.59
C GLN A 39 -6.00 -13.61 -3.75
N VAL A 40 -5.83 -14.26 -2.60
CA VAL A 40 -6.88 -14.43 -1.58
C VAL A 40 -6.42 -13.76 -0.29
N LYS A 41 -7.34 -13.06 0.38
CA LYS A 41 -7.09 -12.45 1.70
C LYS A 41 -8.16 -12.91 2.69
N HIS A 42 -7.70 -13.58 3.74
CA HIS A 42 -8.48 -13.94 4.92
C HIS A 42 -8.18 -12.91 6.01
N GLU A 43 -9.06 -11.92 6.16
CA GLU A 43 -8.87 -10.82 7.10
C GLU A 43 -9.73 -11.02 8.35
N CYS A 44 -9.13 -10.88 9.53
CA CYS A 44 -9.81 -10.87 10.82
C CYS A 44 -9.73 -9.48 11.44
N HIS A 45 -10.86 -8.81 11.57
CA HIS A 45 -10.96 -7.46 12.12
C HIS A 45 -11.47 -7.55 13.56
N PHE A 46 -10.63 -7.16 14.51
CA PHE A 46 -10.87 -7.26 15.95
C PHE A 46 -11.24 -5.90 16.54
N PHE A 47 -12.41 -5.81 17.17
CA PHE A 47 -12.86 -4.61 17.87
C PHE A 47 -13.00 -4.92 19.36
N ASN A 48 -12.32 -4.12 20.19
CA ASN A 48 -12.23 -4.34 21.64
C ASN A 48 -11.79 -5.77 21.99
N GLY A 49 -10.66 -6.21 21.42
CA GLY A 49 -10.19 -7.59 21.55
C GLY A 49 -11.07 -8.55 20.74
N THR A 50 -11.63 -9.57 21.38
CA THR A 50 -12.46 -10.60 20.73
C THR A 50 -13.96 -10.43 20.94
N GLU A 51 -14.38 -9.31 21.56
CA GLU A 51 -15.80 -8.98 21.81
C GLU A 51 -16.59 -8.95 20.50
N ARG A 52 -16.12 -8.17 19.53
CA ARG A 52 -16.67 -8.13 18.18
C ARG A 52 -15.58 -8.44 17.16
N VAL A 53 -15.78 -9.51 16.40
CA VAL A 53 -14.85 -9.99 15.38
C VAL A 53 -15.60 -10.07 14.05
N ARG A 54 -15.00 -9.53 12.99
CA ARG A 54 -15.50 -9.63 11.62
C ARG A 54 -14.49 -10.36 10.75
N PHE A 55 -14.96 -11.37 10.03
CA PHE A 55 -14.17 -12.12 9.07
C PHE A 55 -14.51 -11.68 7.65
N LEU A 56 -13.48 -11.38 6.85
CA LEU A 56 -13.59 -11.12 5.43
C LEU A 56 -12.75 -12.14 4.67
N ASP A 57 -13.37 -12.83 3.72
CA ASP A 57 -12.67 -13.66 2.74
C ASP A 57 -12.78 -12.99 1.37
N ARG A 58 -11.65 -12.57 0.79
CA ARG A 58 -11.63 -11.68 -0.38
C ARG A 58 -10.76 -12.26 -1.48
N TYR A 59 -11.30 -12.35 -2.69
CA TYR A 59 -10.64 -12.94 -3.86
C TYR A 59 -10.39 -11.85 -4.91
N PHE A 60 -9.16 -11.84 -5.42
CA PHE A 60 -8.66 -10.83 -6.33
C PHE A 60 -8.07 -11.46 -7.57
N HIS A 61 -8.53 -10.99 -8.73
CA HIS A 61 -7.91 -11.25 -10.00
C HIS A 61 -7.12 -10.00 -10.41
N ASN A 62 -5.80 -10.12 -10.47
CA ASN A 62 -4.85 -9.02 -10.60
C ASN A 62 -5.02 -7.96 -9.49
N GLN A 63 -5.65 -6.84 -9.80
CA GLN A 63 -5.90 -5.74 -8.86
C GLN A 63 -7.39 -5.54 -8.58
N GLU A 64 -8.24 -6.42 -9.12
CA GLU A 64 -9.71 -6.33 -9.03
C GLU A 64 -10.23 -7.40 -8.08
N GLU A 65 -10.85 -6.97 -6.97
CA GLU A 65 -11.61 -7.86 -6.11
C GLU A 65 -12.89 -8.29 -6.82
N PHE A 66 -13.12 -9.59 -7.01
CA PHE A 66 -14.25 -10.08 -7.79
C PHE A 66 -15.33 -10.79 -6.96
N VAL A 67 -14.96 -11.43 -5.85
CA VAL A 67 -15.91 -12.05 -4.92
C VAL A 67 -15.41 -11.92 -3.48
N ARG A 68 -16.35 -11.79 -2.54
CA ARG A 68 -16.07 -11.66 -1.12
C ARG A 68 -17.12 -12.32 -0.25
N PHE A 69 -16.70 -13.01 0.80
CA PHE A 69 -17.53 -13.32 1.97
C PHE A 69 -17.31 -12.27 3.05
N ASP A 70 -18.38 -11.84 3.68
CA ASP A 70 -18.36 -10.95 4.84
C ASP A 70 -19.21 -11.57 5.94
N SER A 71 -18.62 -11.82 7.12
CA SER A 71 -19.34 -12.46 8.23
C SER A 71 -20.56 -11.65 8.70
N ASP A 72 -20.55 -10.33 8.52
CA ASP A 72 -21.70 -9.49 8.88
C ASP A 72 -22.88 -9.68 7.89
N VAL A 73 -22.60 -10.18 6.68
CA VAL A 73 -23.60 -10.52 5.66
C VAL A 73 -23.96 -12.01 5.71
N GLY A 74 -22.96 -12.87 5.95
CA GLY A 74 -23.14 -14.31 6.10
C GLY A 74 -23.20 -15.10 4.78
N GLU A 75 -22.82 -14.51 3.65
CA GLU A 75 -22.73 -15.18 2.35
C GLU A 75 -21.75 -14.52 1.39
N TYR A 76 -21.36 -15.23 0.34
CA TYR A 76 -20.50 -14.70 -0.71
C TYR A 76 -21.27 -13.74 -1.60
N ARG A 77 -20.68 -12.58 -1.88
CA ARG A 77 -21.21 -11.57 -2.79
C ARG A 77 -20.17 -11.28 -3.87
N ALA A 78 -20.64 -11.35 -5.11
CA ALA A 78 -19.87 -10.87 -6.25
C ALA A 78 -19.66 -9.35 -6.10
N VAL A 79 -18.40 -8.94 -6.12
CA VAL A 79 -18.00 -7.52 -6.12
C VAL A 79 -18.01 -6.98 -7.56
N THR A 80 -17.68 -7.86 -8.52
CA THR A 80 -17.74 -7.59 -9.96
C THR A 80 -18.42 -8.74 -10.68
N GLU A 81 -18.75 -8.55 -11.95
CA GLU A 81 -19.43 -9.60 -12.74
C GLU A 81 -18.62 -10.90 -12.85
N LEU A 82 -17.28 -10.80 -12.79
CA LEU A 82 -16.39 -11.96 -12.83
C LEU A 82 -16.69 -12.96 -11.70
N GLY A 83 -17.03 -12.48 -10.49
CA GLY A 83 -17.29 -13.33 -9.33
C GLY A 83 -18.73 -13.79 -9.16
N ARG A 84 -19.62 -13.45 -10.09
CA ARG A 84 -21.03 -13.89 -10.04
C ARG A 84 -21.16 -15.43 -10.04
N PRO A 85 -20.43 -16.18 -10.89
CA PRO A 85 -20.51 -17.64 -10.89
C PRO A 85 -20.03 -18.24 -9.57
N ASP A 86 -18.93 -17.73 -9.02
CA ASP A 86 -18.34 -18.22 -7.76
C ASP A 86 -19.26 -17.97 -6.58
N ALA A 87 -19.79 -16.74 -6.46
CA ALA A 87 -20.74 -16.41 -5.39
C ALA A 87 -21.99 -17.30 -5.43
N GLN A 88 -22.55 -17.56 -6.61
CA GLN A 88 -23.71 -18.45 -6.76
C GLN A 88 -23.35 -19.90 -6.41
N SER A 89 -22.21 -20.39 -6.91
CA SER A 89 -21.76 -21.76 -6.66
C SER A 89 -21.49 -22.01 -5.18
N TRP A 90 -20.73 -21.13 -4.52
CA TRP A 90 -20.37 -21.29 -3.12
C TRP A 90 -21.56 -21.10 -2.18
N ASN A 91 -22.48 -20.17 -2.46
CA ASN A 91 -23.68 -20.01 -1.64
C ASN A 91 -24.66 -21.20 -1.77
N SER A 92 -24.60 -21.96 -2.87
CA SER A 92 -25.39 -23.19 -3.04
C SER A 92 -24.84 -24.38 -2.26
N GLN A 93 -23.57 -24.31 -1.84
CA GLN A 93 -22.86 -25.36 -1.11
C GLN A 93 -22.89 -25.06 0.39
N LYS A 94 -23.75 -25.77 1.12
CA LYS A 94 -24.03 -25.50 2.53
C LYS A 94 -22.79 -25.65 3.42
N ASP A 95 -21.97 -26.66 3.15
CA ASP A 95 -20.70 -26.92 3.83
C ASP A 95 -19.75 -25.72 3.72
N ILE A 96 -19.51 -25.21 2.51
CA ILE A 96 -18.65 -24.05 2.28
C ILE A 96 -19.16 -22.81 3.01
N LEU A 97 -20.48 -22.58 2.95
CA LEU A 97 -21.10 -21.40 3.55
C LEU A 97 -21.07 -21.44 5.08
N GLU A 98 -21.32 -22.60 5.69
CA GLU A 98 -21.24 -22.78 7.14
C GLU A 98 -19.80 -22.71 7.65
N ASP A 99 -18.83 -23.25 6.92
CA ASP A 99 -17.41 -23.14 7.27
C ASP A 99 -16.96 -21.66 7.25
N ALA A 100 -17.36 -20.89 6.24
CA ALA A 100 -17.07 -19.46 6.15
C ALA A 100 -17.70 -18.66 7.30
N ARG A 101 -18.93 -19.00 7.71
CA ARG A 101 -19.60 -18.40 8.89
C ARG A 101 -18.88 -18.75 10.18
N ALA A 102 -18.44 -20.01 10.33
CA ALA A 102 -17.73 -20.49 11.50
C ALA A 102 -16.32 -19.90 11.65
N ALA A 103 -15.70 -19.43 10.57
CA ALA A 103 -14.34 -18.88 10.54
C ALA A 103 -14.13 -17.71 11.53
N VAL A 104 -15.18 -16.97 11.90
CA VAL A 104 -15.09 -15.94 12.95
C VAL A 104 -14.58 -16.53 14.27
N ASP A 105 -15.05 -17.72 14.64
CA ASP A 105 -14.66 -18.39 15.87
C ASP A 105 -13.47 -19.33 15.66
N THR A 106 -13.60 -20.23 14.68
CA THR A 106 -12.65 -21.34 14.47
C THR A 106 -11.30 -20.85 13.97
N TYR A 107 -11.27 -19.75 13.23
CA TYR A 107 -10.06 -19.16 12.68
C TYR A 107 -9.69 -17.87 13.40
N CYS A 108 -10.54 -16.85 13.40
CA CYS A 108 -10.15 -15.52 13.90
C CYS A 108 -9.94 -15.50 15.42
N ARG A 109 -10.94 -15.89 16.23
CA ARG A 109 -10.80 -15.88 17.69
C ARG A 109 -9.74 -16.87 18.18
N TYR A 110 -9.69 -18.06 17.58
CA TYR A 110 -8.65 -19.03 17.86
C TYR A 110 -7.24 -18.44 17.66
N ASN A 111 -6.96 -17.91 16.46
CA ASN A 111 -5.64 -17.37 16.16
C ASN A 111 -5.31 -16.13 17.00
N TYR A 112 -6.30 -15.27 17.29
CA TYR A 112 -6.09 -14.14 18.19
C TYR A 112 -5.56 -14.61 19.55
N GLY A 113 -6.18 -15.61 20.16
CA GLY A 113 -5.73 -16.17 21.44
C GLY A 113 -4.32 -16.78 21.38
N VAL A 114 -3.95 -17.39 20.25
CA VAL A 114 -2.59 -17.92 20.03
C VAL A 114 -1.55 -16.82 19.95
N VAL A 115 -1.83 -15.72 19.24
CA VAL A 115 -0.84 -14.67 18.94
C VAL A 115 -0.88 -13.46 19.88
N GLU A 116 -1.90 -13.33 20.71
CA GLU A 116 -2.16 -12.15 21.54
C GLU A 116 -0.94 -11.74 22.38
N SER A 117 -0.30 -12.72 23.03
CA SER A 117 0.80 -12.50 23.98
C SER A 117 2.04 -11.84 23.36
N PHE A 118 2.33 -12.09 22.08
CA PHE A 118 3.53 -11.60 21.41
C PHE A 118 3.25 -10.62 20.25
N THR A 119 1.98 -10.32 19.97
CA THR A 119 1.58 -9.32 18.96
C THR A 119 0.82 -8.15 19.57
N VAL A 120 -0.35 -8.39 20.17
CA VAL A 120 -1.22 -7.35 20.73
C VAL A 120 -0.60 -6.73 21.99
N GLN A 121 -0.08 -7.58 22.87
CA GLN A 121 0.53 -7.18 24.13
C GLN A 121 2.00 -6.74 23.97
N ARG A 122 2.59 -6.94 22.80
CA ARG A 122 3.99 -6.58 22.53
C ARG A 122 4.22 -5.09 22.78
N ARG A 123 5.26 -4.79 23.57
CA ARG A 123 5.74 -3.43 23.81
C ARG A 123 7.26 -3.41 23.64
N VAL A 124 7.75 -2.46 22.86
CA VAL A 124 9.19 -2.20 22.69
C VAL A 124 9.43 -0.72 22.94
N GLN A 125 10.36 -0.42 23.85
CA GLN A 125 10.66 0.97 24.22
C GLN A 125 11.36 1.71 23.06
N PRO A 126 11.02 3.00 22.85
CA PRO A 126 11.71 3.81 21.87
C PRO A 126 13.14 4.13 22.27
N LYS A 127 14.04 4.11 21.30
CA LYS A 127 15.35 4.74 21.39
C LYS A 127 15.25 6.16 20.84
N VAL A 128 15.59 7.14 21.68
CA VAL A 128 15.49 8.56 21.37
C VAL A 128 16.88 9.15 21.23
N THR A 129 17.10 9.92 20.17
CA THR A 129 18.35 10.66 19.95
C THR A 129 18.03 12.07 19.49
N VAL A 130 18.59 13.06 20.18
CA VAL A 130 18.43 14.47 19.85
C VAL A 130 19.74 15.03 19.33
N TYR A 131 19.71 15.65 18.17
CA TYR A 131 20.91 16.22 17.56
C TYR A 131 20.58 17.44 16.68
N PRO A 132 21.48 18.43 16.58
CA PRO A 132 21.31 19.53 15.66
C PRO A 132 21.51 19.03 14.22
N ALA A 133 20.60 19.43 13.32
CA ALA A 133 20.75 19.24 11.89
C ALA A 133 20.93 20.62 11.24
N LYS A 134 22.04 20.80 10.51
CA LYS A 134 22.17 21.93 9.61
C LYS A 134 21.39 21.61 8.34
N THR A 135 20.39 22.40 8.01
CA THR A 135 19.95 22.45 6.61
C THR A 135 21.02 23.19 5.79
N GLN A 136 20.96 23.09 4.46
CA GLN A 136 21.99 23.56 3.52
C GLN A 136 22.61 24.92 3.90
N PRO A 137 23.87 25.22 3.50
CA PRO A 137 24.63 26.41 3.93
C PRO A 137 23.92 27.77 3.77
N LEU A 138 22.88 27.84 2.95
CA LEU A 138 22.10 29.05 2.64
C LEU A 138 20.82 29.22 3.49
N GLN A 139 20.44 28.25 4.33
CA GLN A 139 19.25 28.34 5.17
C GLN A 139 19.60 28.84 6.57
N HIS A 140 18.98 29.95 6.99
CA HIS A 140 19.21 30.59 8.30
C HIS A 140 18.54 29.88 9.49
N HIS A 141 18.07 28.65 9.32
CA HIS A 141 17.34 27.92 10.35
C HIS A 141 18.19 26.77 10.92
N ASN A 142 18.52 26.86 12.21
CA ASN A 142 19.10 25.74 12.94
C ASN A 142 17.97 24.77 13.31
N LEU A 143 17.99 23.56 12.75
CA LEU A 143 17.02 22.52 13.08
C LEU A 143 17.54 21.66 14.23
N LEU A 144 16.66 21.32 15.16
CA LEU A 144 16.91 20.29 16.16
C LEU A 144 16.06 19.07 15.81
N VAL A 145 16.70 17.92 15.62
CA VAL A 145 16.02 16.68 15.23
C VAL A 145 15.90 15.78 16.45
N CYS A 146 14.69 15.31 16.72
CA CYS A 146 14.41 14.23 17.66
C CYS A 146 14.10 12.97 16.84
N SER A 147 15.07 12.08 16.74
CA SER A 147 14.91 10.78 16.09
C SER A 147 14.41 9.77 17.12
N VAL A 148 13.20 9.25 16.90
CA VAL A 148 12.59 8.21 17.74
C VAL A 148 12.44 6.94 16.93
N ASN A 149 13.14 5.86 17.32
CA ASN A 149 13.19 4.61 16.55
C ASN A 149 13.10 3.36 17.43
N GLY A 150 12.85 2.21 16.79
CA GLY A 150 12.88 0.89 17.42
C GLY A 150 11.73 0.59 18.38
N PHE A 151 10.61 1.30 18.31
CA PHE A 151 9.47 1.11 19.21
C PHE A 151 8.32 0.30 18.59
N TYR A 152 7.48 -0.26 19.45
CA TYR A 152 6.24 -0.93 19.07
C TYR A 152 5.23 -0.87 20.23
N PRO A 153 3.92 -0.66 19.99
CA PRO A 153 3.27 -0.42 18.68
C PRO A 153 3.58 0.98 18.12
N GLY A 154 3.08 1.28 16.92
CA GLY A 154 3.33 2.56 16.23
C GLY A 154 2.69 3.78 16.88
N THR A 155 1.72 3.61 17.77
CA THR A 155 1.10 4.76 18.48
C THR A 155 2.10 5.42 19.41
N ILE A 156 2.44 6.67 19.15
CA ILE A 156 3.41 7.44 19.92
C ILE A 156 3.02 8.92 20.02
N GLU A 157 3.46 9.58 21.09
CA GLU A 157 3.36 11.02 21.23
C GLU A 157 4.76 11.63 21.49
N VAL A 158 5.15 12.60 20.65
CA VAL A 158 6.42 13.32 20.78
C VAL A 158 6.12 14.80 20.98
N ARG A 159 6.67 15.40 22.05
CA ARG A 159 6.45 16.80 22.42
C ARG A 159 7.80 17.51 22.58
N TRP A 160 7.88 18.75 22.11
CA TRP A 160 9.03 19.63 22.32
C TRP A 160 8.78 20.59 23.48
N PHE A 161 9.84 20.85 24.25
CA PHE A 161 9.83 21.82 25.34
C PHE A 161 11.08 22.70 25.27
N ARG A 162 10.91 24.00 25.53
CA ARG A 162 12.01 24.95 25.70
C ARG A 162 11.84 25.64 27.05
N ASN A 163 12.85 25.53 27.92
CA ASN A 163 12.81 26.10 29.27
C ASN A 163 11.54 25.73 30.06
N GLY A 164 11.06 24.50 29.90
CA GLY A 164 9.84 23.99 30.55
C GLY A 164 8.52 24.37 29.87
N GLN A 165 8.52 25.24 28.85
CA GLN A 165 7.32 25.60 28.10
C GLN A 165 7.16 24.72 26.85
N LYS A 166 5.94 24.24 26.59
CA LYS A 166 5.64 23.38 25.43
C LYS A 166 5.72 24.19 24.14
N GLU A 167 6.54 23.73 23.21
CA GLU A 167 6.71 24.34 21.89
C GLU A 167 5.81 23.63 20.87
N LYS A 168 5.03 24.43 20.13
CA LYS A 168 4.19 23.96 19.01
C LYS A 168 4.58 24.64 17.69
N ALA A 169 4.98 25.90 17.75
CA ALA A 169 5.41 26.65 16.58
C ALA A 169 6.76 26.11 16.06
N GLY A 170 6.90 25.93 14.75
CA GLY A 170 8.13 25.45 14.13
C GLY A 170 8.43 23.96 14.34
N VAL A 171 7.54 23.20 14.97
CA VAL A 171 7.66 21.74 15.09
C VAL A 171 7.13 21.08 13.82
N VAL A 172 7.98 20.30 13.15
CA VAL A 172 7.62 19.50 11.98
C VAL A 172 7.88 18.03 12.31
N SER A 173 6.94 17.16 11.95
CA SER A 173 7.04 15.71 12.13
C SER A 173 6.93 15.01 10.77
N THR A 174 7.75 13.98 10.57
CA THR A 174 7.64 13.08 9.40
C THR A 174 6.48 12.10 9.52
N GLY A 175 5.88 11.98 10.71
CA GLY A 175 4.94 10.90 11.02
C GLY A 175 5.65 9.55 11.18
N LEU A 176 4.86 8.47 11.17
CA LEU A 176 5.37 7.11 11.16
C LEU A 176 5.87 6.78 9.75
N ILE A 177 7.15 6.43 9.66
CA ILE A 177 7.75 5.92 8.43
C ILE A 177 7.60 4.40 8.49
N GLN A 178 6.81 3.83 7.57
CA GLN A 178 6.55 2.39 7.45
C GLN A 178 7.63 1.70 6.61
#